data_AF-X8BG74-F1
#
_entry.id   AF-X8BG74-F1
#
_cell.length_a   1.000
_cell.length_b   1.000
_cell.length_c   1.000
_cell.angle_alpha   90.00
_cell.angle_beta   90.00
_cell.angle_gamma   90.00
#
_symmetry.space_group_name_H-M   'P 1'
#
loop_
_entity.id
_entity.type
_entity.pdbx_description
1 polymer ?
#
loop_
_entity_poly.entity_id
_entity_poly.type
_entity_poly.pdbx_seq_one_letter_code
_entity_poly.pdbx_strand_id
1 'polypeptide(L)' 'MLNVTVAGDPKVTVTQPVSVSGLVAIPWAQGDRSGVAFRADAIGPRTRRCAE' A
#
# COMPACT_ATOMS: atom_id res chain seq x y z
N MET A 1 -11.55 -3.86 3.96
CA MET A 1 -10.37 -4.49 3.31
C MET A 1 -9.77 -3.46 2.36
N LEU A 2 -8.47 -3.16 2.44
CA LEU A 2 -7.78 -2.22 1.54
C LEU A 2 -6.69 -2.98 0.80
N ASN A 3 -6.71 -2.96 -0.53
CA ASN A 3 -5.76 -3.69 -1.37
C ASN A 3 -4.79 -2.69 -2.03
N VAL A 4 -3.50 -2.81 -1.74
CA VAL A 4 -2.44 -2.00 -2.32
C VAL A 4 -1.49 -2.89 -3.10
N THR A 5 -1.17 -2.50 -4.33
CA THR A 5 -0.21 -3.20 -5.19
C THR A 5 1.11 -2.44 -5.24
N VAL A 6 2.21 -3.15 -4.97
CA VAL A 6 3.59 -2.65 -5.10
C VAL A 6 4.32 -3.50 -6.13
N ALA A 7 5.21 -2.87 -6.89
CA ALA A 7 6.13 -3.60 -7.74
C ALA A 7 7.28 -4.22 -6.90
N GLY A 8 7.57 -5.51 -7.11
CA GLY A 8 8.62 -6.23 -6.39
C GLY A 8 8.12 -7.04 -5.19
N ASP A 9 9.07 -7.56 -4.39
CA ASP A 9 8.82 -8.40 -3.21
C ASP A 9 9.10 -7.61 -1.92
N PRO A 10 8.06 -7.01 -1.28
CA PRO A 10 8.26 -6.25 -0.05
C PRO A 10 8.51 -7.21 1.13
N LYS A 11 9.69 -7.10 1.74
CA LYS A 11 10.06 -7.86 2.94
C LYS A 11 9.38 -7.29 4.18
N VAL A 12 8.10 -7.63 4.37
CA VAL A 12 7.31 -7.23 5.55
C VAL A 12 6.68 -8.45 6.20
N THR A 13 6.66 -8.47 7.54
CA THR A 13 6.02 -9.56 8.30
C THR A 13 4.53 -9.27 8.45
N VAL A 14 3.69 -10.29 8.35
CA VAL A 14 2.24 -10.16 8.62
C VAL A 14 2.05 -9.60 10.03
N THR A 15 1.07 -8.71 10.22
CA THR A 15 0.77 -7.97 11.47
C THR A 15 1.75 -6.87 11.87
N GLN A 16 2.85 -6.68 11.14
CA GLN A 16 3.78 -5.57 11.37
C GLN A 16 3.19 -4.23 10.86
N PRO A 17 3.37 -3.12 11.60
CA PRO A 17 3.08 -1.79 11.07
C PRO A 17 3.98 -1.46 9.88
N VAL A 18 3.39 -0.98 8.78
CA VAL A 18 4.12 -0.64 7.55
C VAL A 18 3.91 0.81 7.14
N SER A 19 4.91 1.37 6.48
CA SER A 19 4.86 2.67 5.81
C SER A 19 4.70 2.43 4.31
N VAL A 20 3.84 3.23 3.67
CA VAL A 20 3.57 3.16 2.24
C VAL A 20 4.05 4.46 1.61
N SER A 21 4.93 4.36 0.61
CA SER A 21 5.51 5.49 -0.12
C SER A 21 4.95 5.55 -1.52
N GLY A 22 4.69 6.77 -2.03
CA GLY A 22 4.20 6.98 -3.38
C GLY A 22 2.84 6.34 -3.64
N LEU A 23 1.93 6.37 -2.65
CA LEU A 23 0.58 5.81 -2.79
C LEU A 23 -0.28 6.64 -3.74
N VAL A 24 -0.77 6.01 -4.80
CA VAL A 24 -1.64 6.59 -5.82
C VAL A 24 -2.97 5.84 -5.83
N ALA A 25 -4.05 6.61 -5.78
CA ALA A 25 -5.41 6.10 -5.98
C ALA A 25 -5.78 6.20 -7.47
N ILE A 26 -6.13 5.07 -8.08
CA ILE A 26 -6.49 4.96 -9.49
C ILE A 26 -7.96 4.53 -9.55
N PRO A 27 -8.89 5.47 -9.83
CA PRO A 27 -10.28 5.12 -10.01
C PRO A 27 -10.44 4.30 -11.29
N TRP A 28 -11.26 3.26 -11.24
CA TRP A 28 -11.59 2.46 -12.41
C TRP A 28 -13.07 2.09 -12.42
N ALA A 29 -13.59 1.89 -13.63
CA ALA A 29 -14.91 1.36 -13.87
C ALA A 29 -14.84 0.40 -15.07
N GLN A 30 -15.44 -0.78 -14.94
CA GLN A 30 -15.61 -1.77 -16.00
C GLN A 30 -17.03 -2.31 -15.95
N GLY A 31 -17.87 -1.85 -16.88
CA GLY A 31 -19.30 -2.16 -16.90
C GLY A 31 -19.96 -1.74 -15.59
N ASP A 32 -20.66 -2.67 -14.95
CA ASP A 32 -21.37 -2.47 -13.69
C ASP A 32 -20.45 -2.46 -12.44
N ARG A 33 -19.13 -2.65 -12.62
CA ARG A 33 -18.17 -2.67 -11.52
C ARG A 33 -17.34 -1.40 -11.53
N SER A 34 -17.20 -0.80 -10.37
CA SER A 34 -16.37 0.38 -10.17
C SER A 34 -15.70 0.35 -8.81
N GLY A 35 -14.56 1.03 -8.70
CA GLY A 35 -13.79 1.05 -7.48
C GLY A 35 -12.54 1.91 -7.59
N VAL A 36 -11.71 1.83 -6.55
CA VAL A 36 -10.42 2.52 -6.47
C VAL A 36 -9.35 1.47 -6.26
N ALA A 37 -8.40 1.40 -7.19
CA ALA A 37 -7.19 0.60 -7.03
C ALA A 37 -6.11 1.48 -6.39
N PHE A 38 -5.33 0.91 -5.49
CA PHE A 38 -4.22 1.61 -4.85
C PHE A 38 -2.90 1.02 -5.33
N ARG A 39 -2.02 1.86 -5.86
CA ARG A 39 -0.65 1.48 -6.21
C ARG A 39 0.32 2.25 -5.35
N ALA A 40 1.36 1.59 -4.86
CA ALA A 40 2.44 2.24 -4.14
C ALA A 40 3.77 1.93 -4.84
N ASP A 41 4.70 2.87 -4.72
CA ASP A 41 6.08 2.70 -5.21
C ASP A 41 6.83 1.72 -4.30
N ALA A 42 6.71 1.89 -2.98
CA ALA A 42 7.34 1.03 -1.99
C ALA A 42 6.48 0.85 -0.75
N ILE A 43 6.56 -0.34 -0.15
CA ILE A 43 6.05 -0.65 1.19
C ILE A 43 7.19 -1.20 2.02
N GLY A 44 7.36 -0.68 3.23
CA GLY A 44 8.39 -1.12 4.15
C GLY A 44 7.98 -1.07 5.61
N PRO A 45 8.75 -1.68 6.52
CA PRO A 45 8.50 -1.64 7.95
C PRO A 45 8.40 -0.20 8.44
N ARG A 46 7.34 0.10 9.19
CA ARG A 46 7.26 1.38 9.89
C ARG A 46 8.08 1.25 11.15
N THR A 47 9.35 1.63 11.07
CA THR A 47 10.13 1.86 12.29
C THR A 47 9.50 3.03 13.02
N ARG A 48 8.87 2.75 14.15
CA ARG A 48 8.47 3.79 15.09
C ARG A 48 9.77 4.19 15.77
N ARG A 49 10.48 5.18 15.23
CA ARG A 49 11.55 5.80 16.02
C ARG A 49 10.87 6.37 17.25
N CYS A 50 11.28 5.95 18.44
CA CYS A 50 11.05 6.73 19.63
C CYS A 50 11.65 8.11 19.34
N ALA A 51 10.80 9.13 19.26
CA ALA A 51 11.26 10.51 19.20
C ALA A 51 11.86 10.81 20.58
N GLU A 52 13.13 11.19 20.57
CA GLU A 52 13.93 11.62 21.71
C GLU A 52 13.55 13.04 22.13
#